data_AF-A0A3M0XHJ2-F1
#
_entry.id   AF-A0A3M0XHJ2-F1
#
_cell.length_a   1.000
_cell.length_b   1.000
_cell.length_c   1.000
_cell.angle_alpha   90.00
_cell.angle_beta   90.00
_cell.angle_gamma   90.00
#
_symmetry.space_group_name_H-M   'P 1'
#
loop_
_entity.id
_entity.type
_entity.pdbx_description
1 polymer ?
#
loop_
_entity_poly.entity_id
_entity_poly.type
_entity_poly.pdbx_seq_one_letter_code
_entity_poly.pdbx_strand_id
1 'polypeptide(L)'
;MNSKGLDYAALLVLITLAGSAMLYLQVSKKWDAINSKQLGELQESILEVESQVRLYEAFVRSAARRSIEKVALSSIRKPSLQGFEGVGCSVLNSFDNPRVLLSHDLFNALSKELNSEIDKYLLEYNRKAEGVSAPLNNFVFYFEKGRVKGVALKPTIFSRKGLVFSVRPSFDVIFPHMFERYVASYEVLESIAERCALSADVESCAKDVPQGWSVERSGDRFTFKVPFNVDSACYVLFLPGQSLDSNQS
;
A
#
# COMPACT_ATOMS: atom_id res chain seq x y z
N MET A 1 16.47 28.15 5.98
CA MET A 1 17.83 27.80 5.52
C MET A 1 17.72 27.03 4.23
N ASN A 2 18.45 27.45 3.19
CA ASN A 2 18.30 26.95 1.83
C ASN A 2 18.98 25.57 1.71
N SER A 3 18.21 24.49 1.74
CA SER A 3 18.72 23.10 1.77
C SER A 3 19.64 22.77 0.60
N LYS A 4 19.43 23.40 -0.56
CA LYS A 4 20.28 23.24 -1.74
C LYS A 4 21.72 23.70 -1.51
N GLY A 5 21.94 24.75 -0.72
CA GLY A 5 23.29 25.29 -0.48
C GLY A 5 24.16 24.39 0.40
N LEU A 6 23.54 23.64 1.32
CA LEU A 6 24.22 22.65 2.15
C LEU A 6 24.63 21.41 1.33
N ASP A 7 23.79 20.98 0.38
CA ASP A 7 24.12 19.86 -0.52
C ASP A 7 25.32 20.18 -1.42
N TYR A 8 25.40 21.41 -1.97
CA TYR A 8 26.57 21.84 -2.74
C TYR A 8 27.85 21.94 -1.90
N ALA A 9 27.74 22.42 -0.65
CA ALA A 9 28.88 22.49 0.26
C ALA A 9 29.39 21.08 0.64
N ALA A 10 28.48 20.14 0.92
CA ALA A 10 28.84 18.75 1.21
C ALA A 10 29.46 18.05 -0.01
N LEU A 11 28.93 18.31 -1.22
CA LEU A 11 29.48 17.79 -2.47
C LEU A 11 30.88 18.34 -2.75
N LEU A 12 31.09 19.64 -2.55
CA LEU A 12 32.40 20.29 -2.70
C LEU A 12 33.42 19.72 -1.72
N VAL A 13 33.04 19.52 -0.45
CA VAL A 13 33.90 18.92 0.58
C VAL A 13 34.34 17.51 0.17
N LEU A 14 33.41 16.67 -0.32
CA LEU A 14 33.71 15.34 -0.84
C LEU A 14 34.67 15.38 -2.03
N ILE A 15 34.46 16.30 -2.98
CA ILE A 15 35.34 16.47 -4.15
C ILE A 15 36.74 16.91 -3.71
N THR A 16 36.86 17.86 -2.77
CA THR A 16 38.18 18.29 -2.26
C THR A 16 38.88 17.18 -1.48
N LEU A 17 38.17 16.39 -0.67
CA LEU A 17 38.74 15.25 0.04
C LEU A 17 39.22 14.16 -0.92
N ALA A 18 38.41 13.82 -1.93
CA ALA A 18 38.80 12.86 -2.97
C ALA A 18 40.01 13.35 -3.77
N GLY A 19 40.03 14.63 -4.15
CA GLY A 19 41.14 15.25 -4.88
C GLY A 19 42.44 15.31 -4.07
N SER A 20 42.36 15.70 -2.79
CA SER A 20 43.54 15.74 -1.91
C SER A 20 44.05 14.34 -1.54
N ALA A 21 43.16 13.35 -1.39
CA ALA A 21 43.55 11.94 -1.26
C ALA A 21 44.26 11.42 -2.51
N MET A 22 43.75 11.71 -3.71
CA MET A 22 44.43 11.35 -4.98
C MET A 22 45.81 12.01 -5.10
N LEU A 23 45.92 13.30 -4.79
CA LEU A 23 47.20 14.04 -4.80
C LEU A 23 48.20 13.45 -3.81
N TYR A 24 47.76 13.12 -2.59
CA TYR A 24 48.62 12.48 -1.59
C TYR A 24 49.12 11.11 -2.06
N LEU A 25 48.27 10.31 -2.68
CA LEU A 25 48.65 9.03 -3.27
C LEU A 25 49.65 9.21 -4.41
N GLN A 26 49.48 10.23 -5.24
CA GLN A 26 50.36 10.56 -6.37
C GLN A 26 51.73 11.05 -5.91
N VAL A 27 51.78 11.92 -4.90
CA VAL A 27 53.02 12.46 -4.32
C VAL A 27 53.79 11.40 -3.53
N SER A 28 53.10 10.46 -2.88
CA SER A 28 53.74 9.41 -2.07
C SER A 28 54.34 8.25 -2.89
N LYS A 29 54.32 8.31 -4.24
CA LYS A 29 54.70 7.20 -5.15
C LYS A 29 54.03 5.86 -4.81
N LYS A 30 52.94 5.88 -4.03
CA LYS A 30 52.11 4.71 -3.73
C LYS A 30 51.10 4.40 -4.84
N TRP A 31 51.15 5.12 -5.97
CA TRP A 31 50.33 4.84 -7.15
C TRP A 31 50.58 3.44 -7.73
N ASP A 32 51.80 2.92 -7.63
CA ASP A 32 52.08 1.52 -8.04
C ASP A 32 51.42 0.49 -7.10
N ALA A 33 51.01 0.90 -5.89
CA ALA A 33 50.32 0.05 -4.92
C ALA A 33 48.78 0.17 -4.98
N ILE A 34 48.23 1.26 -5.53
CA ILE A 34 46.83 1.34 -5.93
C ILE A 34 46.79 1.11 -7.43
N ASN A 35 46.93 -0.17 -7.80
CA ASN A 35 46.82 -0.63 -9.17
C ASN A 35 45.57 0.01 -9.79
N SER A 36 45.74 0.84 -10.82
CA SER A 36 44.64 1.47 -11.58
C SER A 36 43.58 0.46 -12.00
N LYS A 37 44.00 -0.80 -12.20
CA LYS A 37 43.14 -1.97 -12.41
C LYS A 37 42.20 -2.26 -11.23
N GLN A 38 42.67 -2.27 -9.99
CA GLN A 38 41.83 -2.48 -8.79
C GLN A 38 40.86 -1.32 -8.58
N LEU A 39 41.29 -0.09 -8.87
CA LEU A 39 40.41 1.08 -8.76
C LEU A 39 39.30 1.04 -9.83
N GLY A 40 39.64 0.62 -11.06
CA GLY A 40 38.69 0.41 -12.15
C GLY A 40 37.71 -0.74 -11.85
N GLU A 41 38.19 -1.87 -11.32
CA GLU A 41 37.35 -3.01 -10.90
C GLU A 41 36.36 -2.62 -9.78
N LEU A 42 36.78 -1.76 -8.85
CA LEU A 42 35.91 -1.23 -7.80
C LEU A 42 34.85 -0.28 -8.38
N GLN A 43 35.24 0.65 -9.27
CA GLN A 43 34.33 1.58 -9.94
C GLN A 43 33.29 0.85 -10.79
N GLU A 44 33.70 -0.14 -11.56
CA GLU A 44 32.81 -1.00 -12.33
C GLU A 44 31.81 -1.71 -11.42
N SER A 45 32.27 -2.31 -10.32
CA SER A 45 31.39 -3.00 -9.36
C SER A 45 30.38 -2.06 -8.70
N ILE A 46 30.77 -0.82 -8.39
CA ILE A 46 29.85 0.21 -7.85
C ILE A 46 28.79 0.59 -8.89
N LEU A 47 29.19 0.85 -10.14
CA LEU A 47 28.27 1.21 -11.23
C LEU A 47 27.29 0.07 -11.55
N GLU A 48 27.77 -1.17 -11.54
CA GLU A 48 26.93 -2.36 -11.71
C GLU A 48 25.85 -2.43 -10.62
N VAL A 49 26.23 -2.25 -9.35
CA VAL A 49 25.27 -2.29 -8.25
C VAL A 49 24.30 -1.11 -8.30
N GLU A 50 24.77 0.10 -8.60
CA GLU A 50 23.89 1.26 -8.76
C GLU A 50 22.85 1.03 -9.86
N SER A 51 23.26 0.47 -11.00
CA SER A 51 22.35 0.09 -12.08
C SER A 51 21.31 -0.95 -11.62
N GLN A 52 21.73 -1.97 -10.87
CA GLN A 52 20.83 -2.97 -10.31
C GLN A 52 19.83 -2.36 -9.32
N VAL A 53 20.27 -1.43 -8.46
CA VAL A 53 19.39 -0.72 -7.52
C VAL A 53 18.33 0.07 -8.28
N ARG A 54 18.71 0.85 -9.30
CA ARG A 54 17.76 1.61 -10.11
C ARG A 54 16.76 0.71 -10.85
N LEU A 55 17.23 -0.42 -11.40
CA LEU A 55 16.37 -1.42 -12.04
C LEU A 55 15.38 -2.02 -11.04
N TYR A 56 15.84 -2.33 -9.82
CA TYR A 56 14.99 -2.85 -8.76
C TYR A 56 13.93 -1.85 -8.32
N GLU A 57 14.28 -0.58 -8.12
CA GLU A 57 13.30 0.46 -7.77
C GLU A 57 12.23 0.63 -8.86
N ALA A 58 12.64 0.64 -10.13
CA ALA A 58 11.73 0.69 -11.27
C ALA A 58 10.83 -0.56 -11.35
N PHE A 59 11.39 -1.73 -11.06
CA PHE A 59 10.65 -2.99 -10.97
C PHE A 59 9.60 -2.94 -9.86
N VAL A 60 9.98 -2.55 -8.64
CA VAL A 60 9.07 -2.43 -7.49
C VAL A 60 7.94 -1.47 -7.80
N ARG A 61 8.23 -0.31 -8.40
CA ARG A 61 7.19 0.65 -8.80
C ARG A 61 6.22 0.07 -9.81
N SER A 62 6.73 -0.68 -10.79
CA SER A 62 5.92 -1.31 -11.83
C SER A 62 5.06 -2.46 -11.28
N ALA A 63 5.63 -3.27 -10.39
CA ALA A 63 4.92 -4.31 -9.66
C ALA A 63 3.81 -3.70 -8.79
N ALA A 64 4.12 -2.66 -8.01
CA ALA A 64 3.15 -1.94 -7.20
C ALA A 64 1.98 -1.42 -8.03
N ARG A 65 2.25 -0.77 -9.17
CA ARG A 65 1.19 -0.27 -10.06
C ARG A 65 0.25 -1.39 -10.52
N ARG A 66 0.80 -2.52 -10.98
CA ARG A 66 0.00 -3.68 -11.41
C ARG A 66 -0.79 -4.29 -10.27
N SER A 67 -0.17 -4.43 -9.09
CA SER A 67 -0.83 -4.93 -7.89
C SER A 67 -1.99 -4.03 -7.47
N ILE A 68 -1.79 -2.71 -7.48
CA ILE A 68 -2.84 -1.73 -7.17
C ILE A 68 -4.02 -1.86 -8.14
N GLU A 69 -3.75 -1.87 -9.45
CA GLU A 69 -4.77 -2.04 -10.49
C GLU A 69 -5.57 -3.33 -10.27
N LYS A 70 -4.87 -4.44 -10.00
CA LYS A 70 -5.49 -5.75 -9.79
C LYS A 70 -6.31 -5.81 -8.51
N VAL A 71 -5.78 -5.34 -7.39
CA VAL A 71 -6.47 -5.33 -6.09
C VAL A 71 -7.70 -4.45 -6.13
N ALA A 72 -7.62 -3.27 -6.76
CA ALA A 72 -8.77 -2.38 -6.88
C ALA A 72 -9.92 -3.03 -7.66
N LEU A 73 -9.63 -3.71 -8.77
CA LEU A 73 -10.63 -4.43 -9.56
C LEU A 73 -11.17 -5.68 -8.86
N SER A 74 -10.30 -6.45 -8.21
CA SER A 74 -10.71 -7.69 -7.54
C SER A 74 -11.53 -7.43 -6.28
N SER A 75 -11.24 -6.35 -5.55
CA SER A 75 -11.94 -5.99 -4.32
C SER A 75 -13.42 -5.69 -4.55
N ILE A 76 -13.81 -5.22 -5.76
CA ILE A 76 -15.23 -4.99 -6.09
C ILE A 76 -15.99 -6.31 -6.07
N ARG A 77 -15.37 -7.35 -6.63
CA ARG A 77 -15.98 -8.66 -6.87
C ARG A 77 -15.79 -9.64 -5.72
N LYS A 78 -14.83 -9.36 -4.83
CA LYS A 78 -14.45 -10.24 -3.73
C LYS A 78 -14.53 -9.48 -2.41
N PRO A 79 -15.70 -9.47 -1.77
CA PRO A 79 -15.92 -8.94 -0.42
C PRO A 79 -14.84 -9.33 0.60
N SER A 80 -14.36 -10.57 0.56
CA SER A 80 -13.33 -11.07 1.46
C SER A 80 -11.98 -10.35 1.35
N LEU A 81 -11.70 -9.69 0.22
CA LEU A 81 -10.50 -8.87 0.05
C LEU A 81 -10.61 -7.49 0.70
N GLN A 82 -11.82 -7.09 1.07
CA GLN A 82 -12.06 -5.85 1.81
C GLN A 82 -11.88 -6.04 3.32
N GLY A 83 -11.58 -7.25 3.80
CA GLY A 83 -11.36 -7.54 5.23
C GLY A 83 -12.60 -7.98 5.99
N PHE A 84 -13.71 -8.18 5.28
CA PHE A 84 -15.01 -8.49 5.85
C PHE A 84 -15.40 -9.95 5.61
N GLU A 85 -16.05 -10.55 6.60
CA GLU A 85 -16.60 -11.89 6.47
C GLU A 85 -17.83 -11.88 5.57
N GLY A 86 -18.04 -12.96 4.81
CA GLY A 86 -19.25 -13.12 4.00
C GLY A 86 -19.01 -13.74 2.62
N VAL A 87 -19.89 -14.66 2.25
CA VAL A 87 -19.98 -15.20 0.89
C VAL A 87 -20.91 -14.30 0.08
N GLY A 88 -20.39 -13.65 -0.96
CA GLY A 88 -21.15 -12.81 -1.88
C GLY A 88 -21.25 -11.32 -1.51
N CYS A 89 -21.31 -10.97 -0.21
CA CYS A 89 -21.34 -9.59 0.27
C CYS A 89 -20.47 -9.39 1.51
N SER A 90 -19.91 -8.19 1.68
CA SER A 90 -19.11 -7.82 2.85
C SER A 90 -20.02 -7.56 4.04
N VAL A 91 -19.94 -8.36 5.09
CA VAL A 91 -20.70 -8.16 6.33
C VAL A 91 -19.94 -7.17 7.22
N LEU A 92 -20.55 -6.01 7.47
CA LEU A 92 -19.88 -4.89 8.15
C LEU A 92 -20.09 -4.89 9.67
N ASN A 93 -21.10 -5.59 10.16
CA ASN A 93 -21.33 -5.82 11.58
C ASN A 93 -22.10 -7.14 11.77
N SER A 94 -22.25 -7.60 13.01
CA SER A 94 -23.10 -8.74 13.36
C SER A 94 -23.76 -8.51 14.72
N PHE A 95 -24.65 -9.39 15.16
CA PHE A 95 -25.18 -9.33 16.52
C PHE A 95 -24.09 -9.51 17.58
N ASP A 96 -23.08 -10.35 17.31
CA ASP A 96 -21.96 -10.61 18.22
C ASP A 96 -20.90 -9.50 18.20
N ASN A 97 -20.80 -8.77 17.09
CA ASN A 97 -19.97 -7.59 16.94
C ASN A 97 -20.79 -6.45 16.31
N PRO A 98 -21.59 -5.73 17.12
CA PRO A 98 -22.53 -4.74 16.61
C PRO A 98 -21.84 -3.49 16.06
N ARG A 99 -20.54 -3.32 16.33
CA ARG A 99 -19.77 -2.19 15.80
C ARG A 99 -19.63 -2.34 14.29
N VAL A 100 -20.00 -1.29 13.57
CA VAL A 100 -19.71 -1.17 12.15
C VAL A 100 -18.21 -1.13 11.97
N LEU A 101 -17.69 -2.04 11.17
CA LEU A 101 -16.28 -2.05 10.83
C LEU A 101 -15.95 -0.85 9.94
N LEU A 102 -14.86 -0.16 10.28
CA LEU A 102 -14.57 1.18 9.78
C LEU A 102 -13.71 1.14 8.52
N SER A 103 -13.57 2.30 7.86
CA SER A 103 -12.66 2.51 6.73
C SER A 103 -11.20 2.12 7.04
N HIS A 104 -10.79 2.15 8.31
CA HIS A 104 -9.49 1.64 8.76
C HIS A 104 -9.30 0.14 8.50
N ASP A 105 -10.34 -0.68 8.73
CA ASP A 105 -10.27 -2.13 8.56
C ASP A 105 -10.16 -2.50 7.07
N LEU A 106 -10.84 -1.72 6.21
CA LEU A 106 -10.66 -1.77 4.77
C LEU A 106 -9.20 -1.54 4.37
N PHE A 107 -8.56 -0.48 4.87
CA PHE A 107 -7.17 -0.18 4.49
C PHE A 107 -6.17 -1.23 4.97
N ASN A 108 -6.41 -1.86 6.13
CA ASN A 108 -5.59 -2.97 6.60
C ASN A 108 -5.70 -4.18 5.69
N ALA A 109 -6.92 -4.54 5.28
CA ALA A 109 -7.15 -5.65 4.36
C ALA A 109 -6.54 -5.38 2.98
N LEU A 110 -6.72 -4.17 2.45
CA LEU A 110 -6.11 -3.73 1.20
C LEU A 110 -4.58 -3.76 1.29
N SER A 111 -3.99 -3.31 2.40
CA SER A 111 -2.54 -3.34 2.61
C SER A 111 -1.99 -4.77 2.64
N LYS A 112 -2.71 -5.69 3.27
CA LYS A 112 -2.37 -7.11 3.29
C LYS A 112 -2.42 -7.72 1.88
N GLU A 113 -3.47 -7.44 1.13
CA GLU A 113 -3.63 -7.95 -0.23
C GLU A 113 -2.61 -7.33 -1.20
N LEU A 114 -2.30 -6.05 -1.07
CA LEU A 114 -1.26 -5.39 -1.86
C LEU A 114 0.13 -5.97 -1.57
N ASN A 115 0.48 -6.22 -0.31
CA ASN A 115 1.72 -6.94 0.03
C ASN A 115 1.73 -8.32 -0.64
N SER A 116 0.65 -9.10 -0.51
CA SER A 116 0.51 -10.43 -1.12
C SER A 116 0.70 -10.41 -2.65
N GLU A 117 0.12 -9.44 -3.35
CA GLU A 117 0.29 -9.31 -4.80
C GLU A 117 1.69 -8.83 -5.18
N ILE A 118 2.28 -7.86 -4.47
CA ILE A 118 3.67 -7.42 -4.71
C ILE A 118 4.66 -8.57 -4.44
N ASP A 119 4.44 -9.37 -3.41
CA ASP A 119 5.30 -10.49 -3.03
C ASP A 119 5.42 -11.53 -4.15
N LYS A 120 4.38 -11.72 -4.97
CA LYS A 120 4.43 -12.61 -6.15
C LYS A 120 5.51 -12.17 -7.13
N TYR A 121 5.62 -10.86 -7.37
CA TYR A 121 6.64 -10.27 -8.23
C TYR A 121 8.02 -10.29 -7.57
N LEU A 122 8.11 -9.98 -6.27
CA LEU A 122 9.39 -10.01 -5.55
C LEU A 122 9.97 -11.43 -5.43
N LEU A 123 9.12 -12.44 -5.26
CA LEU A 123 9.53 -13.85 -5.29
C LEU A 123 10.14 -14.24 -6.63
N GLU A 124 9.54 -13.81 -7.74
CA GLU A 124 10.09 -14.03 -9.07
C GLU A 124 11.42 -13.30 -9.26
N TYR A 125 11.51 -12.04 -8.80
CA TYR A 125 12.72 -11.24 -8.87
C TYR A 125 13.86 -11.88 -8.06
N ASN A 126 13.63 -12.24 -6.79
CA ASN A 126 14.61 -12.88 -5.92
C ASN A 126 15.13 -14.21 -6.47
N ARG A 127 14.32 -14.95 -7.24
CA ARG A 127 14.75 -16.20 -7.90
C ARG A 127 15.69 -15.96 -9.08
N LYS A 128 15.54 -14.83 -9.77
CA LYS A 128 16.28 -14.50 -11.00
C LYS A 128 17.49 -13.60 -10.75
N ALA A 129 17.43 -12.75 -9.73
CA ALA A 129 18.44 -11.76 -9.42
C ALA A 129 19.47 -12.34 -8.45
N GLU A 130 20.65 -12.69 -8.98
CA GLU A 130 21.77 -13.13 -8.15
C GLU A 130 22.25 -12.01 -7.22
N GLY A 131 22.51 -12.36 -5.96
CA GLY A 131 23.01 -11.41 -4.97
C GLY A 131 21.98 -10.41 -4.45
N VAL A 132 20.69 -10.56 -4.79
CA VAL A 132 19.62 -9.69 -4.27
C VAL A 132 18.73 -10.43 -3.28
N SER A 133 18.47 -9.80 -2.14
CA SER A 133 17.52 -10.30 -1.14
C SER A 133 16.49 -9.22 -0.83
N ALA A 134 15.35 -9.27 -1.53
CA ALA A 134 14.20 -8.42 -1.26
C ALA A 134 13.28 -9.06 -0.21
N PRO A 135 13.00 -8.39 0.93
CA PRO A 135 12.07 -8.91 1.92
C PRO A 135 10.63 -8.95 1.38
N LEU A 136 9.89 -9.99 1.75
CA LEU A 136 8.46 -10.15 1.47
C LEU A 136 7.62 -9.50 2.58
N ASN A 137 6.36 -9.19 2.28
CA ASN A 137 5.41 -8.53 3.17
C ASN A 137 6.03 -7.31 3.87
N ASN A 138 6.64 -6.46 3.05
CA ASN A 138 7.60 -5.47 3.52
C ASN A 138 7.14 -4.02 3.30
N PHE A 139 5.94 -3.79 2.78
CA PHE A 139 5.46 -2.44 2.50
C PHE A 139 4.38 -2.01 3.48
N VAL A 140 4.50 -0.77 3.96
CA VAL A 140 3.38 -0.02 4.55
C VAL A 140 2.79 0.85 3.46
N PHE A 141 1.46 0.87 3.38
CA PHE A 141 0.73 1.62 2.37
C PHE A 141 -0.01 2.80 3.00
N TYR A 142 -0.04 3.90 2.27
CA TYR A 142 -0.80 5.09 2.59
C TYR A 142 -1.70 5.42 1.39
N PHE A 143 -2.99 5.57 1.65
CA PHE A 143 -4.01 5.85 0.64
C PHE A 143 -4.41 7.33 0.76
N GLU A 144 -4.09 8.12 -0.26
CA GLU A 144 -4.33 9.56 -0.27
C GLU A 144 -4.95 9.96 -1.60
N LYS A 145 -6.18 10.50 -1.61
CA LYS A 145 -6.87 11.14 -2.74
C LYS A 145 -6.25 10.88 -4.13
N GLY A 146 -6.55 9.71 -4.70
CA GLY A 146 -6.13 9.29 -6.04
C GLY A 146 -4.71 8.76 -6.12
N ARG A 147 -4.08 8.45 -4.99
CA ARG A 147 -2.71 7.95 -4.88
C ARG A 147 -2.60 6.86 -3.83
N VAL A 148 -1.69 5.94 -4.11
CA VAL A 148 -1.23 4.93 -3.15
C VAL A 148 0.29 5.07 -3.04
N LYS A 149 0.75 5.40 -1.83
CA LYS A 149 2.17 5.44 -1.49
C LYS A 149 2.53 4.16 -0.76
N GLY A 150 3.65 3.55 -1.15
CA GLY A 150 4.21 2.40 -0.44
C GLY A 150 5.62 2.69 0.02
N VAL A 151 5.93 2.34 1.27
CA VAL A 151 7.28 2.49 1.84
C VAL A 151 7.74 1.16 2.40
N ALA A 152 8.91 0.69 1.98
CA ALA A 152 9.49 -0.53 2.51
C ALA A 152 9.92 -0.36 3.99
N LEU A 153 9.59 -1.33 4.83
CA LEU A 153 9.97 -1.37 6.25
C LEU A 153 11.45 -1.74 6.42
N LYS A 154 11.84 -2.85 5.80
CA LYS A 154 13.20 -3.38 5.78
C LYS A 154 13.88 -3.04 4.46
N PRO A 155 15.19 -2.79 4.45
CA PRO A 155 15.91 -2.57 3.20
C PRO A 155 16.05 -3.88 2.40
N THR A 156 16.12 -3.75 1.09
CA THR A 156 16.58 -4.79 0.17
C THR A 156 18.11 -4.75 0.12
N ILE A 157 18.72 -5.92 0.23
CA ILE A 157 20.18 -6.06 0.26
C ILE A 157 20.68 -6.53 -1.11
N PHE A 158 21.71 -5.86 -1.61
CA PHE A 158 22.46 -6.17 -2.84
C PHE A 158 23.89 -6.52 -2.45
N SER A 159 24.30 -7.76 -2.71
CA SER A 159 25.63 -8.28 -2.38
C SER A 159 26.33 -8.74 -3.65
N ARG A 160 27.43 -8.06 -4.02
CA ARG A 160 28.22 -8.41 -5.22
C ARG A 160 29.69 -8.17 -4.99
N LYS A 161 30.53 -9.17 -5.30
CA LYS A 161 32.01 -9.12 -5.21
C LYS A 161 32.52 -8.54 -3.87
N GLY A 162 31.88 -8.90 -2.75
CA GLY A 162 32.24 -8.44 -1.40
C GLY A 162 31.71 -7.05 -1.01
N LEU A 163 31.07 -6.32 -1.92
CA LEU A 163 30.34 -5.09 -1.62
C LEU A 163 28.90 -5.41 -1.25
N VAL A 164 28.40 -4.72 -0.22
CA VAL A 164 27.02 -4.82 0.25
C VAL A 164 26.37 -3.45 0.21
N PHE A 165 25.27 -3.33 -0.51
CA PHE A 165 24.45 -2.13 -0.61
C PHE A 165 23.05 -2.43 -0.10
N SER A 166 22.43 -1.44 0.54
CA SER A 166 21.07 -1.56 1.06
C SER A 166 20.22 -0.40 0.56
N VAL A 167 19.07 -0.70 -0.02
CA VAL A 167 18.11 0.32 -0.46
C VAL A 167 16.76 0.06 0.18
N ARG A 168 16.06 1.13 0.57
CA ARG A 168 14.69 1.05 1.07
C ARG A 168 13.77 1.64 0.00
N PRO A 169 13.17 0.83 -0.87
CA PRO A 169 12.36 1.35 -1.96
C PRO A 169 11.11 2.04 -1.41
N SER A 170 10.71 3.11 -2.07
CA SER A 170 9.41 3.74 -1.90
C SER A 170 8.81 4.04 -3.26
N PHE A 171 7.48 4.08 -3.34
CA PHE A 171 6.79 4.41 -4.57
C PHE A 171 5.56 5.28 -4.29
N ASP A 172 5.24 6.12 -5.26
CA ASP A 172 3.99 6.88 -5.34
C ASP A 172 3.34 6.53 -6.70
N VAL A 173 2.18 5.91 -6.63
CA VAL A 173 1.37 5.49 -7.77
C VAL A 173 0.07 6.28 -7.76
N ILE A 174 -0.14 7.07 -8.81
CA ILE A 174 -1.42 7.73 -9.07
C ILE A 174 -2.40 6.66 -9.57
N PHE A 175 -3.48 6.47 -8.81
CA PHE A 175 -4.53 5.52 -9.12
C PHE A 175 -5.90 6.16 -8.86
N PRO A 176 -6.65 6.56 -9.90
CA PRO A 176 -7.80 7.42 -9.74
C PRO A 176 -8.98 6.73 -9.02
N HIS A 177 -9.33 7.30 -7.86
CA HIS A 177 -10.65 7.35 -7.20
C HIS A 177 -11.39 6.04 -6.83
N MET A 178 -10.90 4.86 -7.20
CA MET A 178 -11.58 3.61 -6.83
C MET A 178 -11.59 3.39 -5.30
N PHE A 179 -10.46 3.59 -4.62
CA PHE A 179 -10.37 3.47 -3.15
C PHE A 179 -11.23 4.51 -2.42
N GLU A 180 -11.32 5.72 -2.94
CA GLU A 180 -12.16 6.78 -2.37
C GLU A 180 -13.65 6.43 -2.41
N ARG A 181 -14.11 5.80 -3.50
CA ARG A 181 -15.51 5.34 -3.59
C ARG A 181 -15.83 4.30 -2.53
N TYR A 182 -14.89 3.42 -2.21
CA TYR A 182 -15.07 2.51 -1.07
C TYR A 182 -15.24 3.31 0.21
N VAL A 183 -14.27 4.16 0.56
CA VAL A 183 -14.31 4.97 1.79
C VAL A 183 -15.62 5.75 1.92
N ALA A 184 -16.04 6.46 0.87
CA ALA A 184 -17.29 7.19 0.86
C ALA A 184 -18.52 6.28 1.06
N SER A 185 -18.48 5.05 0.53
CA SER A 185 -19.55 4.07 0.75
C SER A 185 -19.59 3.61 2.20
N TYR A 186 -18.45 3.37 2.83
CA TYR A 186 -18.36 2.99 4.25
C TYR A 186 -18.87 4.13 5.16
N GLU A 187 -18.49 5.37 4.90
CA GLU A 187 -18.97 6.54 5.68
C GLU A 187 -20.49 6.69 5.61
N VAL A 188 -21.09 6.46 4.44
CA VAL A 188 -22.56 6.46 4.28
C VAL A 188 -23.19 5.31 5.05
N LEU A 189 -22.63 4.10 4.97
CA LEU A 189 -23.15 2.91 5.67
C LEU A 189 -23.03 3.03 7.19
N GLU A 190 -21.93 3.61 7.68
CA GLU A 190 -21.74 3.96 9.09
C GLU A 190 -22.81 4.95 9.54
N SER A 191 -23.02 6.03 8.78
CA SER A 191 -24.08 7.00 9.05
C SER A 191 -25.48 6.38 9.05
N ILE A 192 -25.76 5.44 8.14
CA ILE A 192 -27.03 4.70 8.13
C ILE A 192 -27.16 3.85 9.39
N ALA A 193 -26.12 3.10 9.77
CA ALA A 193 -26.17 2.25 10.95
C ALA A 193 -26.41 3.06 12.23
N GLU A 194 -25.71 4.18 12.40
CA GLU A 194 -25.89 5.09 13.53
C GLU A 194 -27.29 5.70 13.59
N ARG A 195 -27.78 6.23 12.45
CA ARG A 195 -29.11 6.85 12.38
C ARG A 195 -30.22 5.84 12.62
N CYS A 196 -30.11 4.65 12.03
CA CYS A 196 -31.18 3.66 12.07
C CYS A 196 -31.21 2.87 13.38
N ALA A 197 -30.11 2.80 14.14
CA ALA A 197 -30.10 2.22 15.48
C ALA A 197 -31.07 2.93 16.45
N LEU A 198 -31.40 4.20 16.20
CA LEU A 198 -32.31 5.02 17.01
C LEU A 198 -33.70 5.19 16.39
N SER A 199 -33.95 4.59 15.21
CA SER A 199 -35.19 4.77 14.47
C SER A 199 -36.27 3.78 14.95
N ALA A 200 -37.49 4.28 15.14
CA ALA A 200 -38.67 3.43 15.32
C ALA A 200 -39.07 2.68 14.02
N ASP A 201 -38.72 3.25 12.86
CA ASP A 201 -38.89 2.63 11.55
C ASP A 201 -37.51 2.43 10.89
N VAL A 202 -36.89 1.30 11.23
CA VAL A 202 -35.56 0.93 10.72
C VAL A 202 -35.60 0.67 9.23
N GLU A 203 -36.71 0.17 8.67
CA GLU A 203 -36.79 -0.13 7.25
C GLU A 203 -36.81 1.13 6.39
N SER A 204 -37.64 2.11 6.76
CA SER A 204 -37.67 3.39 6.07
C SER A 204 -36.33 4.12 6.20
N CYS A 205 -35.73 4.11 7.40
CA CYS A 205 -34.43 4.69 7.65
C CYS A 205 -33.33 4.06 6.77
N ALA A 206 -33.27 2.73 6.68
CA ALA A 206 -32.25 2.03 5.92
C ALA A 206 -32.38 2.22 4.40
N LYS A 207 -33.55 2.66 3.92
CA LYS A 207 -33.79 2.97 2.49
C LYS A 207 -33.41 4.40 2.11
N ASP A 208 -33.06 5.26 3.08
CA ASP A 208 -32.50 6.59 2.83
C ASP A 208 -31.03 6.50 2.38
N VAL A 209 -30.85 6.05 1.14
CA VAL A 209 -29.56 5.81 0.50
C VAL A 209 -29.32 6.75 -0.69
N PRO A 210 -28.06 7.01 -1.06
CA PRO A 210 -27.75 7.81 -2.25
C PRO A 210 -28.39 7.25 -3.53
N GLN A 211 -28.63 8.14 -4.49
CA GLN A 211 -29.22 7.76 -5.78
C GLN A 211 -28.40 6.64 -6.46
N GLY A 212 -29.11 5.62 -6.95
CA GLY A 212 -28.52 4.48 -7.67
C GLY A 212 -28.08 3.33 -6.77
N TRP A 213 -28.15 3.49 -5.45
CA TRP A 213 -27.99 2.37 -4.51
C TRP A 213 -29.29 1.58 -4.42
N SER A 214 -29.20 0.28 -4.17
CA SER A 214 -30.37 -0.54 -3.86
C SER A 214 -30.21 -1.25 -2.52
N VAL A 215 -31.34 -1.44 -1.84
CA VAL A 215 -31.39 -2.05 -0.51
C VAL A 215 -32.39 -3.20 -0.53
N GLU A 216 -31.92 -4.38 -0.14
CA GLU A 216 -32.74 -5.59 0.03
C GLU A 216 -32.77 -5.96 1.51
N ARG A 217 -33.95 -6.26 2.04
CA ARG A 217 -34.15 -6.62 3.45
C ARG A 217 -34.54 -8.10 3.58
N SER A 218 -33.95 -8.78 4.56
CA SER A 218 -34.38 -10.10 5.02
C SER A 218 -34.27 -10.16 6.55
N GLY A 219 -35.40 -10.01 7.26
CA GLY A 219 -35.39 -9.84 8.72
C GLY A 219 -34.65 -8.56 9.14
N ASP A 220 -33.68 -8.68 10.03
CA ASP A 220 -32.81 -7.57 10.48
C ASP A 220 -31.57 -7.38 9.60
N ARG A 221 -31.44 -8.18 8.52
CA ARG A 221 -30.34 -8.10 7.57
C ARG A 221 -30.71 -7.17 6.42
N PHE A 222 -29.93 -6.11 6.26
CA PHE A 222 -30.03 -5.15 5.16
C PHE A 222 -28.84 -5.31 4.23
N THR A 223 -29.11 -5.55 2.96
CA THR A 223 -28.09 -5.75 1.91
C THR A 223 -28.09 -4.55 0.97
N PHE A 224 -26.99 -3.83 0.95
CA PHE A 224 -26.78 -2.62 0.16
C PHE A 224 -25.94 -2.95 -1.07
N LYS A 225 -26.48 -2.68 -2.26
CA LYS A 225 -25.74 -2.78 -3.52
C LYS A 225 -25.36 -1.38 -3.99
N VAL A 226 -24.05 -1.13 -4.01
CA VAL A 226 -23.45 0.16 -4.34
C VAL A 226 -22.91 0.12 -5.76
N PRO A 227 -23.28 1.04 -6.65
CA PRO A 227 -22.80 1.03 -8.03
C PRO A 227 -21.31 1.41 -8.12
N PHE A 228 -20.51 0.58 -8.80
CA PHE A 228 -19.10 0.79 -9.11
C PHE A 228 -18.85 0.61 -10.62
N ASN A 229 -19.05 1.68 -11.40
CA ASN A 229 -18.93 1.68 -12.87
C ASN A 229 -19.80 0.59 -13.53
N VAL A 230 -19.21 -0.54 -13.93
CA VAL A 230 -19.88 -1.68 -14.60
C VAL A 230 -20.24 -2.83 -13.66
N ASP A 231 -19.85 -2.74 -12.39
CA ASP A 231 -20.12 -3.72 -11.34
C ASP A 231 -20.83 -3.04 -10.16
N SER A 232 -21.21 -3.84 -9.16
CA SER A 232 -21.73 -3.34 -7.89
C SER A 232 -21.00 -3.98 -6.72
N ALA A 233 -20.60 -3.17 -5.73
CA ALA A 233 -20.13 -3.68 -4.45
C ALA A 233 -21.34 -4.05 -3.58
N CYS A 234 -21.23 -5.12 -2.80
CA CYS A 234 -22.30 -5.58 -1.93
C CYS A 234 -21.88 -5.51 -0.46
N TYR A 235 -22.67 -4.83 0.36
CA TYR A 235 -22.47 -4.67 1.80
C TYR A 235 -23.68 -5.16 2.58
N VAL A 236 -23.45 -5.67 3.79
CA VAL A 236 -24.51 -6.11 4.68
C VAL A 236 -24.35 -5.42 6.03
N LEU A 237 -25.46 -4.86 6.51
CA LEU A 237 -25.61 -4.39 7.88
C LEU A 237 -26.72 -5.18 8.57
N PHE A 238 -26.49 -5.55 9.82
CA PHE A 238 -27.50 -6.02 10.75
C PHE A 238 -27.97 -4.82 11.58
N LEU A 239 -29.23 -4.45 11.42
CA LEU A 239 -29.86 -3.32 12.11
C LEU A 239 -31.04 -3.86 12.93
N PRO A 240 -30.85 -4.12 14.24
CA PRO A 240 -31.95 -4.57 15.07
C PRO A 240 -33.01 -3.47 15.14
N GLY A 241 -34.27 -3.83 14.89
CA GLY A 241 -35.39 -2.96 15.22
C GLY A 241 -35.42 -2.69 16.73
N GLN A 242 -35.83 -1.50 17.15
CA GLN A 242 -36.28 -1.36 18.54
C GLN A 242 -37.48 -2.31 18.71
N SER A 243 -37.33 -3.35 19.53
CA SER A 243 -38.51 -4.04 20.03
C SER A 243 -39.25 -3.04 20.93
N LEU A 244 -40.51 -2.78 20.61
CA LEU A 244 -41.44 -2.03 21.45
C LEU A 244 -41.80 -2.80 22.74
N ASP A 245 -40.85 -3.50 23.35
CA ASP A 245 -41.03 -4.29 24.58
C ASP A 245 -40.33 -3.61 25.77
N SER A 246 -40.53 -2.30 25.92
CA SER A 246 -40.15 -1.56 27.14
C SER A 246 -41.32 -0.77 27.74
N ASN A 247 -42.56 -1.25 27.53
CA ASN A 247 -43.75 -0.82 28.27
C ASN A 247 -44.32 -1.97 29.13
N GLN A 248 -43.46 -2.66 29.87
CA GLN A 248 -43.86 -3.41 31.07
C GLN A 248 -42.91 -3.10 32.22
N SER A 249 -43.12 -1.96 32.87
CA SER A 249 -42.96 -1.79 34.32
C SER A 249 -43.88 -0.69 34.81
#